data_AF-A0A183UWK1-F1
#
_entry.id   AF-A0A183UWK1-F1
#
_cell.length_a   1.000
_cell.length_b   1.000
_cell.length_c   1.000
_cell.angle_alpha   90.00
_cell.angle_beta   90.00
_cell.angle_gamma   90.00
#
_symmetry.space_group_name_H-M   'P 1'
#
loop_
_entity.id
_entity.type
_entity.pdbx_description
1 polymer ?
#
loop_
_entity_poly.entity_id
_entity_poly.type
_entity_poly.pdbx_seq_one_letter_code
_entity_poly.pdbx_strand_id
1 'polypeptide(L)'
;MRTRVEVPTERRVKRWGLSVQELVRDPIGRQVLETFLESEFSSENIRFWMAIQELKFASNENVDEKAQRIYEEFLATGAPCQVNVDSRTLENTLKCLNDETVARRHAFSPAEEHVFTLMSKDSYPRFVRSQIYKGVLSAAQQQGSRRLGWRNFVFNMGNQKKTPLTAKHKMSRDDNSHSSLPKQLSSDSLPVKTQTQR
;
A
#
# COMPACT_ATOMS: atom_id res chain seq x y z
N MET A 1 12.84 -17.37 -19.39
CA MET A 1 11.52 -17.47 -20.04
C MET A 1 10.54 -16.54 -19.33
N ARG A 2 10.05 -15.47 -19.97
CA ARG A 2 9.02 -14.58 -19.41
C ARG A 2 7.66 -15.26 -19.58
N THR A 3 7.11 -15.85 -18.53
CA THR A 3 5.77 -16.46 -18.55
C THR A 3 4.72 -15.39 -18.86
N ARG A 4 3.97 -15.55 -19.96
CA ARG A 4 2.72 -14.82 -20.20
C ARG A 4 1.86 -14.96 -18.96
N VAL A 5 1.69 -13.89 -18.20
CA VAL A 5 0.86 -13.96 -16.99
C VAL A 5 -0.59 -14.01 -17.47
N GLU A 6 -1.15 -15.22 -17.41
CA GLU A 6 -2.55 -15.51 -17.61
C GLU A 6 -3.35 -14.85 -16.48
N VAL A 7 -4.50 -14.27 -16.81
CA VAL A 7 -5.37 -13.62 -15.81
C VAL A 7 -5.78 -14.70 -14.80
N PRO A 8 -5.57 -14.52 -13.49
CA PRO A 8 -5.91 -15.54 -12.50
C PRO A 8 -7.42 -15.80 -12.48
N THR A 9 -7.85 -17.07 -12.46
CA THR A 9 -9.27 -17.45 -12.33
C THR A 9 -9.91 -16.87 -11.07
N GLU A 10 -11.23 -16.68 -11.06
CA GLU A 10 -11.96 -16.18 -9.88
C GLU A 10 -11.65 -17.03 -8.62
N ARG A 11 -11.66 -18.36 -8.75
CA ARG A 11 -11.36 -19.27 -7.64
C ARG A 11 -9.95 -19.04 -7.09
N ARG A 12 -8.97 -18.81 -7.96
CA ARG A 12 -7.58 -18.52 -7.57
C ARG A 12 -7.50 -17.20 -6.80
N VAL A 13 -8.17 -16.15 -7.29
CA VAL A 13 -8.18 -14.83 -6.63
C VAL A 13 -8.91 -14.89 -5.28
N LYS A 14 -10.06 -15.56 -5.19
CA LYS A 14 -10.78 -15.76 -3.91
C LYS A 14 -9.91 -16.45 -2.86
N ARG A 15 -9.05 -17.38 -3.27
CA ARG A 15 -8.14 -18.09 -2.35
C ARG A 15 -7.15 -17.14 -1.67
N TRP A 16 -6.69 -16.10 -2.37
CA TRP A 16 -5.82 -15.08 -1.79
C TRP A 16 -6.48 -14.32 -0.63
N GLY A 17 -7.81 -14.22 -0.61
CA GLY A 17 -8.56 -13.58 0.48
C GLY A 17 -8.72 -14.44 1.73
N LEU A 18 -8.32 -15.72 1.70
CA LEU A 18 -8.44 -16.62 2.85
C LEU A 18 -7.34 -16.39 3.88
N SER A 19 -6.09 -16.16 3.44
CA SER A 19 -4.96 -15.84 4.32
C SER A 19 -3.81 -15.21 3.52
N VAL A 20 -2.96 -14.46 4.23
CA VAL A 20 -1.71 -13.96 3.64
C VAL A 20 -0.83 -15.10 3.12
N GLN A 21 -0.88 -16.28 3.74
CA GLN A 21 -0.13 -17.46 3.30
C GLN A 21 -0.58 -17.96 1.93
N GLU A 22 -1.90 -18.00 1.68
CA GLU A 22 -2.44 -18.37 0.36
C GLU A 22 -2.11 -17.33 -0.71
N LEU A 23 -2.08 -16.05 -0.33
CA LEU A 23 -1.68 -14.95 -1.21
C LEU A 23 -0.20 -15.04 -1.60
N VAL A 24 0.73 -15.17 -0.64
CA VAL A 24 2.17 -15.13 -0.93
C VAL A 24 2.71 -16.42 -1.55
N ARG A 25 2.02 -17.56 -1.39
CA ARG A 25 2.32 -18.81 -2.12
C ARG A 25 2.05 -18.69 -3.62
N ASP A 26 1.18 -17.78 -4.02
CA ASP A 26 0.80 -17.57 -5.41
C ASP A 26 1.76 -16.55 -6.08
N PRO A 27 2.45 -16.90 -7.18
CA PRO A 27 3.32 -15.95 -7.89
C PRO A 27 2.60 -14.70 -8.40
N ILE A 28 1.34 -14.81 -8.83
CA ILE A 28 0.55 -13.65 -9.24
C ILE A 28 0.05 -12.90 -8.00
N GLY A 29 -0.34 -13.62 -6.95
CA GLY A 29 -0.71 -13.02 -5.67
C GLY A 29 0.38 -12.11 -5.12
N ARG A 30 1.64 -12.58 -5.13
CA ARG A 30 2.82 -11.78 -4.75
C ARG A 30 2.96 -10.49 -5.57
N GLN A 31 2.82 -10.56 -6.90
CA GLN A 31 2.91 -9.38 -7.77
C GLN A 31 1.82 -8.36 -7.45
N VAL A 32 0.59 -8.81 -7.25
CA VAL A 32 -0.54 -7.92 -6.93
C VAL A 32 -0.39 -7.32 -5.53
N LEU A 33 0.12 -8.09 -4.56
CA LEU A 33 0.44 -7.61 -3.22
C LEU A 33 1.58 -6.57 -3.26
N GLU A 34 2.63 -6.82 -4.03
CA GLU A 34 3.74 -5.89 -4.21
C GLU A 34 3.25 -4.56 -4.79
N THR A 35 2.44 -4.57 -5.85
CA THR A 35 1.85 -3.34 -6.40
C THR A 35 1.01 -2.58 -5.38
N PHE A 36 0.27 -3.28 -4.52
CA PHE A 36 -0.47 -2.65 -3.44
C PHE A 36 0.47 -1.99 -2.42
N LEU A 37 1.51 -2.70 -1.98
CA LEU A 37 2.47 -2.19 -1.01
C LEU A 37 3.30 -1.02 -1.58
N GLU A 38 3.63 -1.03 -2.88
CA GLU A 38 4.27 0.09 -3.57
C GLU A 38 3.40 1.35 -3.51
N SER A 39 2.08 1.22 -3.71
CA SER A 39 1.14 2.35 -3.62
C SER A 39 1.05 2.96 -2.21
N GLU A 40 1.50 2.21 -1.20
CA GLU A 40 1.53 2.60 0.20
C GLU A 40 2.95 2.79 0.75
N PHE A 41 3.96 2.80 -0.13
CA PHE A 41 5.37 2.98 0.23
C PHE A 41 5.87 1.98 1.30
N SER A 42 5.43 0.71 1.19
CA SER A 42 5.76 -0.38 2.13
C SER A 42 6.16 -1.70 1.44
N SER A 43 6.61 -1.60 0.17
CA SER A 43 6.97 -2.75 -0.68
C SER A 43 8.22 -3.48 -0.23
N GLU A 44 9.08 -2.85 0.57
CA GLU A 44 10.29 -3.46 1.14
C GLU A 44 9.97 -4.75 1.91
N ASN A 45 8.81 -4.81 2.59
CA ASN A 45 8.42 -5.98 3.38
C ASN A 45 8.24 -7.25 2.55
N ILE A 46 7.51 -7.16 1.42
CA ILE A 46 7.31 -8.32 0.55
C ILE A 46 8.57 -8.65 -0.25
N ARG A 47 9.35 -7.64 -0.66
CA ARG A 47 10.61 -7.83 -1.38
C ARG A 47 11.64 -8.56 -0.51
N PHE A 48 11.80 -8.15 0.75
CA PHE A 48 12.64 -8.82 1.72
C PHE A 48 12.21 -10.28 1.92
N TRP A 49 10.92 -10.52 2.16
CA TRP A 49 10.39 -11.87 2.34
C TRP A 49 10.63 -12.76 1.10
N MET A 50 10.43 -12.22 -0.10
CA MET A 50 10.69 -12.92 -1.37
C MET A 50 12.19 -13.23 -1.57
N ALA A 51 13.08 -12.28 -1.25
CA ALA A 51 14.51 -12.49 -1.34
C ALA A 51 14.99 -13.63 -0.43
N ILE A 52 14.41 -13.75 0.77
CA ILE A 52 14.65 -14.88 1.67
C ILE A 52 14.12 -16.20 1.07
N GLN A 53 12.95 -16.21 0.45
CA GLN A 53 12.47 -17.41 -0.24
C GLN A 53 13.44 -17.84 -1.34
N GLU A 54 13.96 -16.90 -2.12
CA GLU A 54 14.94 -17.18 -3.17
C GLU A 54 16.28 -17.68 -2.63
N LEU A 55 16.72 -17.17 -1.47
CA LEU A 55 17.93 -17.64 -0.79
C LEU A 55 17.80 -19.11 -0.38
N LYS A 56 16.65 -19.51 0.19
CA LYS A 56 16.41 -20.90 0.66
C LYS A 56 16.62 -21.94 -0.45
N PHE A 57 16.27 -21.59 -1.69
CA PHE A 57 16.39 -22.46 -2.87
C PHE A 57 17.59 -22.14 -3.76
N ALA A 58 18.51 -21.26 -3.34
CA ALA A 58 19.70 -20.93 -4.11
C ALA A 58 20.69 -22.10 -4.16
N SER A 59 21.47 -22.15 -5.25
CA SER A 59 22.65 -23.02 -5.35
C SER A 59 23.67 -22.63 -4.28
N ASN A 60 24.42 -23.62 -3.76
CA ASN A 60 25.37 -23.40 -2.66
C ASN A 60 26.38 -22.26 -2.95
N GLU A 61 26.88 -22.19 -4.18
CA GLU A 61 27.82 -21.16 -4.65
C GLU A 61 27.29 -19.72 -4.52
N ASN A 62 25.96 -19.55 -4.55
CA ASN A 62 25.31 -18.23 -4.51
C ASN A 62 24.75 -17.87 -3.13
N VAL A 63 24.79 -18.79 -2.15
CA VAL A 63 24.15 -18.56 -0.83
C VAL A 63 24.78 -17.37 -0.12
N ASP A 64 26.10 -17.31 -0.06
CA ASP A 64 26.81 -16.25 0.69
C ASP A 64 26.61 -14.89 0.03
N GLU A 65 26.76 -14.81 -1.29
CA GLU A 65 26.55 -13.58 -2.05
C GLU A 65 25.10 -13.07 -1.91
N LYS A 66 24.10 -13.95 -2.00
CA LYS A 66 22.69 -13.56 -1.81
C LYS A 66 22.39 -13.15 -0.37
N ALA A 67 22.92 -13.87 0.62
CA ALA A 67 22.74 -13.52 2.02
C ALA A 67 23.31 -12.13 2.32
N GLN A 68 24.51 -11.83 1.80
CA GLN A 68 25.14 -10.52 1.94
C GLN A 68 24.29 -9.41 1.31
N ARG A 69 23.81 -9.61 0.07
CA ARG A 69 22.91 -8.65 -0.60
C ARG A 69 21.64 -8.39 0.20
N ILE A 70 21.00 -9.44 0.73
CA ILE A 70 19.78 -9.32 1.56
C ILE A 70 20.07 -8.47 2.80
N TYR A 71 21.21 -8.71 3.46
CA TYR A 71 21.61 -7.92 4.62
C TYR A 71 21.81 -6.43 4.26
N GLU A 72 22.59 -6.14 3.22
CA GLU A 72 22.91 -4.77 2.79
C GLU A 72 21.68 -3.99 2.31
N GLU A 73 20.76 -4.65 1.61
CA GLU A 73 19.58 -4.01 1.01
C GLU A 73 18.46 -3.74 2.03
N PHE A 74 18.31 -4.61 3.05
CA PHE A 74 17.13 -4.60 3.92
C PHE A 74 17.41 -4.46 5.43
N LEU A 75 18.57 -4.89 5.94
CA LEU A 75 18.83 -4.94 7.39
C LEU A 75 19.95 -4.02 7.87
N ALA A 76 20.91 -3.69 7.01
CA ALA A 76 21.99 -2.79 7.36
C ALA A 76 21.47 -1.42 7.83
N THR A 77 22.20 -0.77 8.73
CA THR A 77 21.87 0.60 9.17
C THR A 77 21.92 1.55 7.98
N GLY A 78 20.80 2.20 7.68
CA GLY A 78 20.69 3.09 6.51
C GLY A 78 20.53 2.35 5.18
N ALA A 79 20.15 1.07 5.20
CA ALA A 79 19.88 0.29 4.00
C ALA A 79 18.82 0.96 3.10
N PRO A 80 18.96 0.88 1.77
CA PRO A 80 18.09 1.58 0.83
C PRO A 80 16.63 1.12 0.89
N CYS A 81 16.39 -0.14 1.27
CA CYS A 81 15.06 -0.74 1.44
C CYS A 81 14.91 -1.29 2.86
N GLN A 82 15.39 -0.55 3.87
CA GLN A 82 15.38 -1.02 5.26
C GLN A 82 13.98 -1.45 5.73
N VAL A 83 13.85 -2.70 6.20
CA VAL A 83 12.59 -3.22 6.74
C VAL A 83 12.41 -2.84 8.22
N ASN A 84 11.15 -2.69 8.65
CA ASN A 84 10.84 -2.46 10.05
C ASN A 84 10.92 -3.77 10.84
N VAL A 85 12.05 -3.97 11.54
CA VAL A 85 12.31 -5.12 12.40
C VAL A 85 12.73 -4.62 13.78
N ASP A 86 12.14 -5.17 14.84
CA ASP A 86 12.51 -4.79 16.20
C ASP A 86 13.96 -5.19 16.55
N SER A 87 14.55 -4.48 17.51
CA SER A 87 15.97 -4.65 17.86
C SER A 87 16.30 -6.09 18.28
N ARG A 88 15.38 -6.77 18.97
CA ARG A 88 15.57 -8.16 19.42
C ARG A 88 15.63 -9.12 18.24
N THR A 89 14.73 -8.95 17.28
CA THR A 89 14.67 -9.77 16.07
C THR A 89 15.89 -9.54 15.18
N LEU A 90 16.32 -8.28 15.03
CA LEU A 90 17.54 -7.94 14.31
C LEU A 90 18.76 -8.59 14.97
N GLU A 91 18.93 -8.46 16.28
CA GLU A 91 20.04 -9.07 17.03
C GLU A 91 20.06 -10.59 16.86
N ASN A 92 18.91 -11.27 16.97
CA ASN A 92 18.81 -12.71 16.77
C ASN A 92 19.18 -13.11 15.33
N THR A 93 18.78 -12.33 14.34
CA THR A 93 19.12 -12.57 12.93
C THR A 93 20.62 -12.43 12.70
N LEU A 94 21.25 -11.41 13.28
CA LEU A 94 22.71 -11.21 13.21
C LEU A 94 23.48 -12.33 13.90
N LYS A 95 22.99 -12.84 15.04
CA LYS A 95 23.56 -14.03 15.70
C LYS A 95 23.48 -15.25 14.79
N CYS A 96 22.33 -15.51 14.17
CA CYS A 96 22.17 -16.63 13.24
C CYS A 96 23.05 -16.50 12.00
N LEU A 97 23.31 -15.27 11.53
CA LEU A 97 24.27 -15.04 10.45
C LEU A 97 25.69 -15.38 10.94
N ASN A 98 26.10 -14.96 12.13
CA ASN A 98 27.48 -15.20 12.57
C ASN A 98 27.73 -16.61 13.13
N ASP A 99 26.69 -17.42 13.29
CA ASP A 99 26.78 -18.79 13.80
C ASP A 99 27.08 -19.80 12.68
N GLU A 100 28.26 -20.44 12.73
CA GLU A 100 28.68 -21.45 11.76
C GLU A 100 27.85 -22.73 11.80
N THR A 101 27.14 -23.00 12.91
CA THR A 101 26.26 -24.17 13.04
C THR A 101 24.92 -23.97 12.32
N VAL A 102 24.54 -22.71 12.06
CA VAL A 102 23.32 -22.37 11.34
C VAL A 102 23.63 -22.31 9.84
N ALA A 103 22.94 -23.15 9.05
CA ALA A 103 23.05 -23.05 7.60
C ALA A 103 22.62 -21.65 7.14
N ARG A 104 23.52 -20.93 6.48
CA ARG A 104 23.33 -19.51 6.10
C ARG A 104 22.04 -19.22 5.33
N ARG A 105 21.57 -20.18 4.53
CA ARG A 105 20.28 -20.12 3.82
C ARG A 105 19.03 -20.05 4.74
N HIS A 106 19.20 -20.30 6.04
CA HIS A 106 18.16 -20.26 7.07
C HIS A 106 18.41 -19.21 8.15
N ALA A 107 19.51 -18.44 8.07
CA ALA A 107 19.90 -17.47 9.08
C ALA A 107 18.89 -16.31 9.28
N PHE A 108 18.09 -16.00 8.25
CA PHE A 108 17.09 -14.93 8.28
C PHE A 108 15.73 -15.34 8.88
N SER A 109 15.59 -16.57 9.37
CA SER A 109 14.30 -17.07 9.89
C SER A 109 13.62 -16.14 10.93
N PRO A 110 14.35 -15.53 11.90
CA PRO A 110 13.72 -14.61 12.85
C PRO A 110 13.11 -13.37 12.17
N ALA A 111 13.89 -12.71 11.29
CA ALA A 111 13.41 -11.53 10.56
C ALA A 111 12.29 -11.87 9.55
N GLU A 112 12.37 -13.04 8.91
CA GLU A 112 11.32 -13.54 8.00
C GLU A 112 9.97 -13.66 8.71
N GLU A 113 9.95 -14.32 9.88
CA GLU A 113 8.74 -14.50 10.68
C GLU A 113 8.16 -13.17 11.13
N HIS A 114 9.03 -12.24 11.57
CA HIS A 114 8.62 -10.90 11.98
C HIS A 114 7.96 -10.12 10.85
N VAL A 115 8.62 -10.03 9.69
CA VAL A 115 8.10 -9.27 8.53
C VAL A 115 6.84 -9.94 7.96
N PHE A 116 6.78 -11.27 7.93
CA PHE A 116 5.56 -11.98 7.54
C PHE A 116 4.40 -11.66 8.49
N THR A 117 4.66 -11.62 9.79
CA THR A 117 3.66 -11.25 10.81
C THR A 117 3.22 -9.80 10.68
N LEU A 118 4.15 -8.88 10.42
CA LEU A 118 3.88 -7.46 10.17
C LEU A 118 2.91 -7.31 9.00
N MET A 119 3.23 -7.91 7.84
CA MET A 119 2.35 -7.91 6.67
C MET A 119 1.00 -8.55 6.97
N SER A 120 0.99 -9.68 7.71
CA SER A 120 -0.24 -10.39 8.05
C SER A 120 -1.20 -9.56 8.92
N LYS A 121 -0.65 -8.75 9.84
CA LYS A 121 -1.44 -7.99 10.82
C LYS A 121 -1.85 -6.60 10.32
N ASP A 122 -1.06 -5.98 9.44
CA ASP A 122 -1.33 -4.63 8.94
C ASP A 122 -1.72 -4.60 7.46
N SER A 123 -0.78 -4.89 6.57
CA SER A 123 -0.98 -4.65 5.13
C SER A 123 -1.98 -5.61 4.50
N TYR A 124 -2.00 -6.88 4.89
CA TYR A 124 -2.88 -7.89 4.29
C TYR A 124 -4.39 -7.61 4.52
N PRO A 125 -4.86 -7.28 5.74
CA PRO A 125 -6.24 -6.85 5.95
C PRO A 125 -6.64 -5.61 5.13
N ARG A 126 -5.69 -4.71 4.84
CA ARG A 126 -5.91 -3.53 3.98
C ARG A 126 -5.94 -3.93 2.51
N PHE A 127 -5.05 -4.82 2.08
CA PHE A 127 -5.00 -5.40 0.74
C PHE A 127 -6.33 -6.03 0.34
N VAL A 128 -6.90 -6.92 1.17
CA VAL A 128 -8.17 -7.62 0.85
C VAL A 128 -9.35 -6.64 0.72
N ARG A 129 -9.30 -5.49 1.38
CA ARG A 129 -10.34 -4.43 1.28
C ARG A 129 -10.07 -3.43 0.16
N SER A 130 -8.86 -3.42 -0.39
CA SER A 130 -8.38 -2.46 -1.38
C SER A 130 -9.13 -2.57 -2.72
N GLN A 131 -9.08 -1.49 -3.50
CA GLN A 131 -9.60 -1.50 -4.87
C GLN A 131 -8.75 -2.36 -5.81
N ILE A 132 -7.47 -2.55 -5.51
CA ILE A 132 -6.58 -3.41 -6.29
C ILE A 132 -7.09 -4.85 -6.23
N TYR A 133 -7.30 -5.41 -5.03
CA TYR A 133 -7.83 -6.76 -4.88
C TYR A 133 -9.23 -6.92 -5.50
N LYS A 134 -10.15 -5.99 -5.21
CA LYS A 134 -11.52 -6.01 -5.76
C LYS A 134 -11.53 -5.92 -7.28
N GLY A 135 -10.66 -5.09 -7.85
CA GLY A 135 -10.52 -4.95 -9.29
C GLY A 135 -9.99 -6.21 -9.96
N VAL A 136 -8.98 -6.88 -9.36
CA VAL A 136 -8.49 -8.16 -9.86
C VAL A 136 -9.56 -9.25 -9.75
N LEU A 137 -10.31 -9.30 -8.66
CA LEU A 137 -11.42 -10.25 -8.48
C LEU A 137 -12.54 -10.02 -9.51
N SER A 138 -12.93 -8.77 -9.74
CA SER A 138 -13.93 -8.42 -10.76
C SER A 138 -13.46 -8.77 -12.17
N ALA A 139 -12.20 -8.48 -12.51
CA ALA A 139 -11.61 -8.88 -13.79
C ALA A 139 -11.59 -10.41 -13.95
N ALA A 140 -11.32 -11.14 -12.87
CA ALA A 140 -11.34 -12.60 -12.87
C ALA A 140 -12.75 -13.19 -13.08
N GLN A 141 -13.79 -12.53 -12.56
CA GLN A 141 -15.20 -12.88 -12.78
C GLN A 141 -15.64 -12.61 -14.22
N GLN A 142 -15.17 -11.51 -14.80
CA GLN A 142 -15.50 -11.09 -16.16
C GLN A 142 -14.74 -11.86 -17.26
N GLN A 143 -13.85 -12.81 -16.91
CA GLN A 143 -13.14 -13.65 -17.87
C GLN A 143 -14.05 -14.49 -18.77
N GLY A 144 -15.34 -14.63 -18.43
CA GLY A 144 -16.35 -15.16 -19.34
C GLY A 144 -16.69 -14.24 -20.53
N SER A 145 -16.27 -12.96 -20.54
CA SER A 145 -16.74 -11.97 -21.52
C SER A 145 -15.67 -11.25 -22.35
N ARG A 146 -14.53 -10.77 -21.81
CA ARG A 146 -13.50 -10.09 -22.63
C ARG A 146 -12.08 -10.29 -22.12
N ARG A 147 -11.28 -11.01 -22.92
CA ARG A 147 -9.82 -11.07 -22.78
C ARG A 147 -9.25 -9.75 -23.28
N LEU A 148 -8.80 -8.84 -22.40
CA LEU A 148 -7.68 -7.88 -22.60
C LEU A 148 -7.76 -6.79 -21.52
N GLY A 149 -6.69 -6.61 -20.72
CA GLY A 149 -6.50 -5.37 -19.93
C GLY A 149 -6.09 -5.49 -18.47
N TRP A 150 -6.10 -6.70 -17.88
CA TRP A 150 -5.86 -6.84 -16.43
C TRP A 150 -4.45 -6.42 -15.97
N ARG A 151 -3.40 -6.68 -16.78
CA ARG A 151 -2.03 -6.22 -16.49
C ARG A 151 -2.00 -4.69 -16.43
N ASN A 152 -2.55 -4.02 -17.45
CA ASN A 152 -2.62 -2.57 -17.47
C ASN A 152 -3.43 -2.04 -16.28
N PHE A 153 -4.49 -2.72 -15.86
CA PHE A 153 -5.27 -2.34 -14.68
C PHE A 153 -4.42 -2.38 -13.39
N VAL A 154 -3.71 -3.48 -13.12
CA VAL A 154 -2.88 -3.62 -11.90
C VAL A 154 -1.74 -2.60 -11.91
N PHE A 155 -0.97 -2.52 -13.00
CA PHE A 155 0.18 -1.61 -13.09
C PHE A 155 -0.22 -0.13 -13.16
N ASN A 156 -1.41 0.22 -13.67
CA ASN A 156 -1.89 1.61 -13.70
C ASN A 156 -2.55 2.05 -12.38
N MET A 157 -3.08 1.13 -11.56
CA MET A 157 -3.64 1.47 -10.24
C MET A 157 -2.57 1.81 -9.21
N GLY A 158 -1.39 1.18 -9.28
CA GLY A 158 -0.26 1.51 -8.39
C GLY A 158 0.28 2.94 -8.56
N ASN A 159 -0.09 3.62 -9.65
CA ASN A 159 0.46 4.93 -10.03
C ASN A 159 -0.51 6.11 -9.80
N GLN A 160 -1.61 5.91 -9.06
CA GLN A 160 -2.54 6.99 -8.70
C GLN A 160 -1.93 7.89 -7.62
N LYS A 161 -1.13 8.87 -8.06
CA LYS A 161 -0.73 10.01 -7.24
C LYS A 161 -2.00 10.72 -6.75
N LYS A 162 -2.08 10.92 -5.43
CA LYS A 162 -3.15 11.69 -4.77
C LYS A 162 -3.32 13.04 -5.46
N THR A 163 -4.48 13.27 -6.08
CA THR A 163 -4.89 14.60 -6.54
C THR A 163 -5.21 15.49 -5.34
N PRO A 164 -4.82 16.78 -5.34
CA PRO A 164 -5.17 17.70 -4.26
C PRO A 164 -6.68 17.92 -4.21
N LEU A 165 -7.23 18.04 -2.99
CA LEU A 165 -8.61 18.45 -2.75
C LEU A 165 -8.82 19.88 -3.25
N THR A 166 -9.40 20.06 -4.44
CA THR A 166 -9.96 21.34 -4.85
C THR A 166 -11.40 21.49 -4.37
N ALA A 167 -11.67 22.69 -3.89
CA ALA A 167 -12.85 23.12 -3.15
C ALA A 167 -14.20 22.92 -3.87
N LYS A 168 -15.23 22.93 -3.02
CA LYS A 168 -16.64 22.66 -3.28
C LYS A 168 -17.30 23.56 -4.34
N HIS A 169 -18.24 22.94 -5.04
CA HIS A 169 -19.34 23.48 -5.84
C HIS A 169 -19.91 24.85 -5.43
N LYS A 170 -20.25 25.67 -6.44
CA LYS A 170 -21.48 26.49 -6.44
C LYS A 170 -22.02 26.61 -7.87
N MET A 171 -23.17 25.98 -8.12
CA MET A 171 -24.05 26.29 -9.27
C MET A 171 -25.08 27.33 -8.82
N SER A 172 -25.31 28.36 -9.64
CA SER A 172 -26.67 28.77 -10.05
C SER A 172 -26.56 29.79 -11.19
N ARG A 173 -27.43 29.60 -12.19
CA ARG A 173 -27.66 30.43 -13.36
C ARG A 173 -28.70 31.52 -13.09
N ASP A 174 -28.52 32.60 -13.85
CA ASP A 174 -29.48 33.55 -14.45
C ASP A 174 -30.52 34.27 -13.57
N ASP A 175 -30.44 35.61 -13.51
CA ASP A 175 -31.56 36.46 -13.94
C ASP A 175 -31.11 37.89 -14.32
N ASN A 176 -31.78 38.48 -15.32
CA ASN A 176 -31.43 39.71 -16.03
C ASN A 176 -32.47 40.82 -15.81
N SER A 177 -31.99 42.06 -15.65
CA SER A 177 -32.68 43.36 -15.83
C SER A 177 -33.82 43.76 -14.86
N HIS A 178 -33.70 44.90 -14.16
CA HIS A 178 -34.35 46.17 -14.52
C HIS A 178 -33.99 47.30 -13.53
N SER A 179 -34.13 48.52 -14.04
CA SER A 179 -33.79 49.84 -13.51
C SER A 179 -34.57 50.34 -12.26
N SER A 180 -34.00 51.39 -11.64
CA SER A 180 -34.67 52.60 -11.08
C SER A 180 -34.51 52.88 -9.57
N LEU A 181 -33.83 53.99 -9.27
CA LEU A 181 -33.91 54.87 -8.07
C LEU A 181 -35.15 55.82 -8.19
N PRO A 182 -35.51 56.77 -7.27
CA PRO A 182 -34.94 57.18 -5.95
C PRO A 182 -36.02 57.57 -4.86
N LYS A 183 -35.53 58.19 -3.74
CA LYS A 183 -36.13 59.18 -2.80
C LYS A 183 -36.61 58.65 -1.42
N GLN A 184 -35.89 58.97 -0.32
CA GLN A 184 -35.92 60.18 0.53
C GLN A 184 -37.08 60.21 1.54
N LEU A 185 -36.80 60.28 2.85
CA LEU A 185 -37.26 61.37 3.74
C LEU A 185 -36.60 61.29 5.14
N SER A 186 -36.32 62.50 5.65
CA SER A 186 -35.87 62.93 7.00
C SER A 186 -36.84 62.46 8.12
N SER A 187 -36.61 62.54 9.45
CA SER A 187 -35.95 63.56 10.28
C SER A 187 -35.86 63.13 11.76
N ASP A 188 -34.85 63.66 12.46
CA ASP A 188 -34.84 64.19 13.84
C ASP A 188 -35.24 63.35 15.07
N SER A 189 -34.26 63.16 15.98
CA SER A 189 -34.17 63.83 17.31
C SER A 189 -33.42 62.99 18.37
N LEU A 190 -32.32 63.54 18.91
CA LEU A 190 -31.67 63.19 20.19
C LEU A 190 -32.37 63.96 21.35
N PRO A 191 -31.88 63.97 22.62
CA PRO A 191 -31.48 62.90 23.55
C PRO A 191 -32.12 63.11 24.96
N VAL A 192 -32.12 62.12 25.88
CA VAL A 192 -32.12 62.40 27.34
C VAL A 192 -31.33 61.33 28.11
N LYS A 193 -30.33 61.78 28.88
CA LYS A 193 -29.70 61.05 29.99
C LYS A 193 -30.47 61.33 31.27
N THR A 194 -30.71 60.33 32.14
CA THR A 194 -30.77 60.54 33.60
C THR A 194 -30.52 59.23 34.38
N GLN A 195 -29.36 59.20 35.04
CA GLN A 195 -29.04 58.75 36.40
C GLN A 195 -29.90 57.72 37.20
N THR A 196 -29.16 56.72 37.74
CA THR A 196 -28.97 56.44 39.20
C THR A 196 -29.76 55.32 39.91
N GLN A 197 -28.95 54.47 40.58
CA GLN A 197 -29.15 53.60 41.75
C GLN A 197 -29.98 52.31 41.63
N ARG A 198 -29.31 51.16 41.81
CA ARG A 198 -29.10 50.53 43.13
C ARG A 198 -27.78 49.77 43.17
#